data_AF-K9WHS8-F1
#
_entry.id   AF-K9WHS8-F1
#
_cell.length_a   1.000
_cell.length_b   1.000
_cell.length_c   1.000
_cell.angle_alpha   90.00
_cell.angle_beta   90.00
_cell.angle_gamma   90.00
#
_symmetry.space_group_name_H-M   'P 1'
#
loop_
_entity.id
_entity.type
_entity.pdbx_description
1 polymer ?
#
loop_
_entity_poly.entity_id
_entity_poly.type
_entity_poly.pdbx_seq_one_letter_code
_entity_poly.pdbx_strand_id
1 'polypeptide(L)' 'MAIFRQYIAPFLIVLVFLVALLSVSARIFLPSDMAGPAPIEDVESVSSRTPDTTPPLETLDAPILPTSAGSLN' A
#
# COMPACT_ATOMS: atom_id res chain seq x y z
N MET A 1 -17.66 3.21 -58.96
CA MET A 1 -17.90 2.24 -57.85
C MET A 1 -18.02 2.98 -56.51
N ALA A 2 -19.02 3.85 -56.34
CA ALA A 2 -19.15 4.70 -55.14
C ALA A 2 -19.78 3.96 -53.94
N ILE A 3 -20.69 3.03 -54.22
CA ILE A 3 -21.48 2.28 -53.22
C ILE A 3 -20.58 1.52 -52.24
N PHE A 4 -19.52 0.89 -52.74
CA PHE A 4 -18.64 0.08 -51.90
C PHE A 4 -17.92 0.93 -50.86
N ARG A 5 -17.35 2.07 -51.27
CA ARG A 5 -16.65 2.97 -50.35
C ARG A 5 -17.61 3.80 -49.50
N GLN A 6 -18.83 4.07 -49.97
CA GLN A 6 -19.76 4.95 -49.28
C GLN A 6 -20.60 4.24 -48.20
N TYR A 7 -20.76 2.91 -48.27
CA TYR A 7 -21.48 2.14 -47.25
C TYR A 7 -20.59 1.14 -46.53
N ILE A 8 -19.78 0.36 -47.26
CA ILE A 8 -18.94 -0.66 -46.61
C ILE A 8 -17.81 0.00 -45.81
N ALA A 9 -17.12 1.01 -46.35
CA ALA A 9 -16.04 1.65 -45.60
C ALA A 9 -16.50 2.31 -44.28
N PRO A 10 -17.55 3.16 -44.24
CA PRO A 10 -18.01 3.73 -42.97
C PRO A 10 -18.57 2.67 -42.01
N PHE A 11 -19.22 1.61 -42.52
CA PHE A 11 -19.65 0.50 -41.68
C PHE A 11 -18.47 -0.22 -41.02
N LEU A 12 -17.41 -0.52 -41.78
CA LEU A 12 -16.21 -1.15 -41.22
C LEU A 12 -15.48 -0.25 -40.22
N ILE A 13 -15.47 1.07 -40.44
CA ILE A 13 -14.90 2.02 -39.47
C ILE A 13 -15.63 1.90 -38.13
N VAL A 14 -16.96 1.92 -38.14
CA VAL A 14 -17.76 1.77 -36.91
C VAL A 14 -17.57 0.39 -36.29
N LEU A 15 -17.53 -0.67 -37.09
CA LEU A 15 -17.32 -2.04 -36.61
C LEU A 15 -15.96 -2.18 -35.91
N VAL A 16 -14.88 -1.74 -36.57
CA VAL A 16 -13.52 -1.77 -36.01
C VAL A 16 -13.43 -0.88 -34.77
N PHE A 17 -14.07 0.30 -34.79
CA PHE A 17 -14.14 1.18 -33.64
C PHE A 17 -14.83 0.50 -32.44
N LEU A 18 -15.98 -0.16 -32.64
CA LEU A 18 -16.67 -0.90 -31.59
C LEU A 18 -15.83 -2.05 -31.04
N VAL A 19 -15.17 -2.81 -31.91
CA VAL A 19 -14.27 -3.90 -31.49
C VAL A 19 -13.07 -3.35 -30.71
N ALA A 20 -12.46 -2.25 -31.17
CA ALA A 20 -11.37 -1.60 -30.47
C ALA A 20 -11.80 -1.05 -29.10
N LEU A 21 -12.97 -0.41 -29.03
CA LEU A 21 -13.56 0.11 -27.80
C LEU A 21 -13.89 -1.01 -26.80
N LEU A 22 -14.44 -2.12 -27.29
CA LEU A 22 -14.70 -3.31 -26.49
C LEU A 22 -13.39 -3.94 -26.00
N SER A 23 -12.41 -4.13 -26.90
CA SER A 23 -11.12 -4.73 -26.58
C SER A 23 -10.33 -3.90 -25.56
N VAL A 24 -10.33 -2.57 -25.69
CA VAL A 24 -9.62 -1.69 -24.74
C VAL A 24 -10.29 -1.70 -23.37
N SER A 25 -11.62 -1.75 -23.34
CA SER A 25 -12.38 -1.85 -22.08
C SER A 25 -12.20 -3.22 -21.43
N ALA A 26 -12.21 -4.31 -22.21
CA ALA A 26 -12.04 -5.67 -21.72
C ALA A 26 -10.63 -5.95 -21.21
N ARG A 27 -9.60 -5.31 -21.80
CA ARG A 27 -8.20 -5.50 -21.42
C ARG A 27 -7.96 -5.23 -19.93
N ILE A 28 -8.59 -4.20 -19.36
CA ILE A 28 -8.43 -3.82 -17.95
C ILE A 28 -8.94 -4.90 -16.99
N PHE A 29 -9.90 -5.72 -17.44
CA PHE A 29 -10.48 -6.80 -16.65
C PHE A 29 -9.83 -8.16 -16.90
N LEU A 30 -8.83 -8.25 -17.77
CA LEU A 30 -8.15 -9.51 -18.04
C LEU A 30 -7.24 -9.87 -16.85
N PRO A 31 -7.25 -11.11 -16.35
CA PRO A 31 -6.39 -11.53 -15.22
C PRO A 31 -4.91 -11.24 -15.45
N SER A 32 -4.46 -11.26 -16.72
CA SER A 32 -3.10 -10.91 -17.11
C SER A 32 -2.76 -9.42 -16.97
N ASP A 33 -3.75 -8.52 -17.03
CA ASP A 33 -3.55 -7.08 -16.86
C ASP A 33 -3.38 -6.72 -15.36
N MET A 34 -4.06 -7.44 -14.47
CA MET A 34 -3.91 -7.34 -13.01
C MET A 34 -2.80 -8.24 -12.43
N ALA A 35 -2.05 -8.96 -13.26
CA ALA A 35 -0.97 -9.85 -12.82
C ALA A 35 0.32 -9.11 -12.41
N GLY A 36 0.30 -7.77 -12.42
CA GLY A 36 1.39 -6.95 -11.90
C GLY A 36 1.56 -7.14 -10.40
N PRO A 37 2.76 -7.50 -9.90
CA PRO A 37 3.00 -7.62 -8.47
C PRO A 37 2.72 -6.29 -7.78
N ALA A 38 1.79 -6.28 -6.83
CA ALA A 38 1.69 -5.16 -5.89
C ALA A 38 3.05 -5.03 -5.17
N PRO A 39 3.57 -3.80 -4.97
CA PRO A 39 4.73 -3.61 -4.13
C PRO A 39 4.46 -4.19 -2.74
N ILE A 40 5.20 -5.24 -2.38
CA ILE A 40 5.32 -5.69 -1.01
C ILE A 40 6.48 -4.91 -0.40
N GLU A 41 6.16 -3.77 0.22
CA GLU A 41 7.02 -3.31 1.30
C GLU A 41 6.90 -4.38 2.40
N ASP A 42 8.01 -4.99 2.81
CA ASP A 42 8.02 -5.80 4.02
C ASP A 42 7.53 -4.89 5.16
N VAL A 43 6.32 -5.15 5.65
CA VAL A 43 5.70 -4.43 6.79
C VAL A 43 6.46 -4.75 8.11
N GLU A 44 7.73 -5.15 8.05
CA GLU A 44 8.58 -5.34 9.22
C GLU A 44 9.15 -4.02 9.77
N SER A 45 9.11 -2.90 9.04
CA SER A 45 9.68 -1.64 9.55
C SER A 45 8.70 -0.72 10.33
N VAL A 46 7.44 -1.11 10.54
CA VAL A 46 6.47 -0.33 11.35
C VAL A 46 5.97 -1.11 12.57
N SER A 47 6.73 -2.10 13.04
CA SER A 47 6.41 -2.84 14.29
C SER A 47 7.55 -2.86 15.31
N SER A 48 8.54 -1.97 15.20
CA SER A 48 9.63 -1.83 16.19
C SER A 48 9.62 -0.48 16.93
N ARG A 49 8.46 0.15 17.07
CA ARG A 49 8.27 1.22 18.06
C ARG A 49 7.22 0.81 19.07
N THR A 50 7.57 -0.21 19.86
CA THR A 50 6.96 -0.44 21.16
C THR A 50 7.12 0.86 21.96
N PRO A 51 6.05 1.47 22.46
CA PRO A 51 6.18 2.45 23.52
C PRO A 51 6.68 1.67 24.74
N ASP A 52 7.93 1.84 25.12
CA ASP A 52 8.48 1.33 26.36
C ASP A 52 7.70 1.95 27.53
N THR A 53 6.60 1.32 27.90
CA THR A 53 5.88 1.50 29.17
C THR A 53 5.90 0.15 29.85
N THR A 54 7.06 -0.24 30.36
CA THR A 54 7.15 -1.26 31.40
C THR A 54 7.69 -0.56 32.65
N PRO A 55 6.85 -0.24 33.64
CA PRO A 55 7.35 0.19 34.94
C PRO A 55 8.04 -1.02 35.60
N PRO A 56 9.30 -0.91 36.05
CA PRO A 56 9.88 -1.91 36.91
C PRO A 56 9.18 -1.81 38.27
N LEU A 57 8.20 -2.69 38.50
CA LEU A 57 7.79 -3.07 39.84
C LEU A 57 8.88 -3.97 40.41
N GLU A 58 10.05 -3.38 40.69
CA GLU A 58 11.04 -3.97 41.57
C GLU A 58 10.70 -3.54 43.00
N THR A 59 10.01 -4.46 43.67
CA THR A 59 10.24 -4.80 45.08
C THR A 59 10.08 -3.69 46.13
N LEU A 60 8.93 -3.75 46.78
CA LEU A 60 8.72 -3.45 48.20
C LEU A 60 9.85 -4.03 49.07
N ASP A 61 10.77 -3.19 49.54
CA ASP A 61 11.34 -3.33 50.88
C ASP A 61 11.93 -1.98 51.33
N ALA A 62 11.43 -1.51 52.46
CA ALA A 62 11.60 -0.16 52.97
C ALA A 62 12.89 -0.03 53.83
N PRO A 63 12.96 0.84 54.84
CA PRO A 63 13.27 2.26 54.79
C PRO A 63 14.46 2.61 55.72
N ILE A 64 15.38 3.52 55.36
CA ILE A 64 16.12 4.29 56.38
C ILE A 64 16.75 5.56 55.79
N LEU A 65 16.14 6.70 56.12
CA LEU A 65 16.85 7.96 56.30
C LEU A 65 17.50 7.94 57.68
N PRO A 66 18.84 8.12 57.75
CA PRO A 66 19.38 9.10 58.67
C PRO A 66 20.53 9.87 57.98
N THR A 67 20.44 11.20 57.88
CA THR A 67 21.02 12.18 58.83
C THR A 67 22.49 12.54 58.58
N SER A 68 22.78 13.84 58.66
CA SER A 68 24.08 14.46 59.02
C SER A 68 25.18 14.44 57.95
N ALA A 69 25.49 15.53 57.25
CA ALA A 69 26.26 16.72 57.67
C ALA A 69 27.60 16.75 56.92
N GLY A 70 28.07 17.95 56.57
CA GLY A 70 29.14 18.18 55.61
C GLY A 70 30.55 17.75 56.02
N SER A 71 31.45 17.76 55.03
CA SER A 71 32.91 17.95 55.13
C SER A 71 33.42 18.03 53.70
N LEU A 72 33.70 19.23 53.17
CA LEU A 72 35.06 19.77 53.03
C LEU A 72 36.11 18.70 52.69
N ASN A 73 36.48 18.63 51.41
CA ASN A 73 37.88 18.66 50.96
C ASN A 73 37.94 19.18 49.51
#